data_AF-A0A917CXH7-F1
#
_entry.id   AF-A0A917CXH7-F1
#
_cell.length_a   1.000
_cell.length_b   1.000
_cell.length_c   1.000
_cell.angle_alpha   90.00
_cell.angle_beta   90.00
_cell.angle_gamma   90.00
#
_symmetry.space_group_name_H-M   'P 1'
#
loop_
_entity.id
_entity.type
_entity.pdbx_description
1 polymer ?
#
loop_
_entity_poly.entity_id
_entity_poly.type
_entity_poly.pdbx_seq_one_letter_code
_entity_poly.pdbx_strand_id
1 'polypeptide(L)'
;MKLKGYKELRNDPKYTKPLPTDEVFLREVLELGQPGLEQVRLLLDTGDVQGARNVYLQHMDSAQVKRYYFDINDVPRLMQEARSRYAWDAEALQDIAEADRITQGDLPIFKDKRVYLPDGKYNWNSWLYDSSQYQLHLTRFTYVKRLSRAYTLTGDEKYAACFNHMMEDFILDNPVPVDGTFRGEHCTWDPLSVGYACSCCRKPLSPSTDRQLSLPK
;
A
#
# COMPACT_ATOMS: atom_id res chain seq x y z
N MET A 1 10.86 -23.54 -28.55
CA MET A 1 11.20 -23.22 -27.14
C MET A 1 10.37 -22.00 -26.75
N LYS A 2 9.49 -22.09 -25.74
CA LYS A 2 8.63 -20.96 -25.35
C LYS A 2 9.49 -19.93 -24.62
N LEU A 3 9.50 -18.68 -25.07
CA LEU A 3 10.17 -17.59 -24.37
C LEU A 3 9.54 -17.46 -22.97
N LYS A 4 10.39 -17.40 -21.94
CA LYS A 4 9.97 -17.12 -20.56
C LYS A 4 9.54 -15.65 -20.48
N GLY A 5 8.43 -15.35 -19.81
CA GLY A 5 7.91 -13.99 -19.65
C GLY A 5 8.15 -13.44 -18.24
N TYR A 6 7.52 -12.30 -17.95
CA TYR A 6 7.59 -11.60 -16.66
C TYR A 6 7.32 -12.52 -15.49
N LYS A 7 6.29 -13.36 -15.58
CA LYS A 7 5.94 -14.29 -14.50
C LYS A 7 7.12 -15.20 -14.14
N GLU A 8 7.84 -15.73 -15.11
CA GLU A 8 8.95 -16.65 -14.85
C GLU A 8 10.27 -15.94 -14.51
N LEU A 9 10.43 -14.69 -14.95
CA LEU A 9 11.70 -13.95 -14.88
C LEU A 9 11.71 -12.82 -13.84
N ARG A 10 10.58 -12.48 -13.22
CA ARG A 10 10.49 -11.36 -12.27
C ARG A 10 11.42 -11.49 -11.07
N ASN A 11 11.75 -12.70 -10.64
CA ASN A 11 12.65 -12.90 -9.50
C ASN A 11 14.12 -13.09 -9.93
N ASP A 12 14.41 -12.94 -11.23
CA ASP A 12 15.77 -13.02 -11.75
C ASP A 12 16.40 -11.61 -11.71
N PRO A 13 17.51 -11.42 -10.96
CA PRO A 13 18.17 -10.12 -10.80
C PRO A 13 18.79 -9.60 -12.10
N LYS A 14 18.90 -10.43 -13.15
CA LYS A 14 19.31 -9.97 -14.48
C LYS A 14 18.26 -9.05 -15.12
N TYR A 15 16.99 -9.24 -14.79
CA TYR A 15 15.88 -8.54 -15.45
C TYR A 15 15.17 -7.54 -14.52
N THR A 16 15.53 -7.53 -13.24
CA THR A 16 14.88 -6.71 -12.21
C THR A 16 15.88 -5.97 -11.35
N LYS A 17 15.45 -4.83 -10.82
CA LYS A 17 16.23 -3.99 -9.90
C LYS A 17 16.03 -4.52 -8.48
N PRO A 18 17.10 -4.65 -7.69
CA PRO A 18 16.96 -4.99 -6.28
C PRO A 18 16.17 -3.89 -5.56
N LEU A 19 15.44 -4.27 -4.52
CA LEU A 19 14.87 -3.30 -3.59
C LEU A 19 16.03 -2.51 -2.95
N PRO A 20 15.98 -1.16 -2.93
CA PRO A 20 17.00 -0.39 -2.27
C PRO A 20 17.02 -0.72 -0.77
N THR A 21 18.22 -0.77 -0.19
CA THR A 21 18.37 -0.82 1.27
C THR A 21 17.94 0.52 1.88
N ASP A 22 17.67 0.52 3.19
CA ASP A 22 17.37 1.76 3.93
C ASP A 22 18.44 2.83 3.68
N GLU A 23 19.72 2.45 3.65
CA GLU A 23 20.82 3.40 3.39
C GLU A 23 20.77 3.98 1.97
N VAL A 24 20.60 3.13 0.95
CA VAL A 24 20.50 3.57 -0.45
C VAL A 24 19.30 4.50 -0.61
N PHE A 25 18.15 4.14 -0.05
CA PHE A 25 16.96 4.98 -0.10
C PHE A 25 17.22 6.35 0.55
N LEU A 26 17.74 6.36 1.79
CA LEU A 26 17.93 7.59 2.54
C LEU A 26 19.00 8.50 1.91
N ARG A 27 20.06 7.95 1.29
CA ARG A 27 21.15 8.73 0.70
C ARG A 27 20.92 9.15 -0.75
N GLU A 28 20.35 8.27 -1.57
CA GLU A 28 20.31 8.44 -3.02
C GLU A 28 18.93 8.85 -3.53
N VAL A 29 17.86 8.53 -2.80
CA VAL A 29 16.48 8.82 -3.22
C VAL A 29 15.92 10.05 -2.52
N LEU A 30 16.26 10.26 -1.24
CA LEU A 30 15.81 11.43 -0.49
C LEU A 30 16.67 12.68 -0.74
N GLU A 31 16.01 13.82 -0.87
CA GLU A 31 16.67 15.13 -0.91
C GLU A 31 17.05 15.57 0.52
N LEU A 32 18.13 15.03 1.08
CA LEU A 32 18.62 15.33 2.45
C LEU A 32 18.99 16.82 2.69
N GLY A 33 19.02 17.64 1.65
CA GLY A 33 19.19 19.09 1.76
C GLY A 33 17.92 19.84 2.17
N GLN A 34 16.76 19.18 2.21
CA GLN A 34 15.52 19.82 2.63
C GLN A 34 15.52 20.15 4.14
N PRO A 35 14.98 21.31 4.56
CA PRO A 35 14.87 21.66 5.97
C PRO A 35 14.12 20.61 6.78
N GLY A 36 14.64 20.27 7.96
CA GLY A 36 14.07 19.28 8.87
C GLY A 36 14.64 17.86 8.72
N LEU A 37 15.55 17.63 7.77
CA LEU A 37 16.26 16.37 7.58
C LEU A 37 17.72 16.41 8.08
N GLU A 38 18.12 17.45 8.80
CA GLU A 38 19.50 17.66 9.26
C GLU A 38 19.97 16.52 10.17
N GLN A 39 19.10 16.06 11.06
CA GLN A 39 19.39 14.95 11.97
C GLN A 39 19.48 13.61 11.23
N VAL A 40 18.69 13.42 10.17
CA VAL A 40 18.78 12.23 9.30
C VAL A 40 20.16 12.20 8.64
N ARG A 41 20.60 13.33 8.07
CA ARG A 41 21.94 13.45 7.46
C ARG A 41 23.05 13.17 8.48
N LEU A 42 22.99 13.76 9.68
CA LEU A 42 23.99 13.55 10.72
C LEU A 42 24.12 12.06 11.11
N LEU A 43 22.99 11.37 11.30
CA LEU A 43 22.99 9.96 11.67
C LEU A 43 23.59 9.09 10.56
N LEU A 44 23.23 9.37 9.30
CA LEU A 44 23.85 8.73 8.14
C LEU A 44 25.37 8.96 8.10
N ASP A 45 25.85 10.18 8.32
CA ASP A 45 27.30 10.48 8.30
C ASP A 45 28.07 9.73 9.41
N THR A 46 27.41 9.40 10.52
CA THR A 46 27.97 8.56 11.59
C THR A 46 27.79 7.05 11.38
N GLY A 47 27.14 6.63 10.29
CA GLY A 47 26.85 5.23 10.00
C GLY A 47 25.63 4.64 10.72
N ASP A 48 24.86 5.44 11.46
CA ASP A 48 23.63 5.01 12.13
C ASP A 48 22.42 5.06 11.19
N VAL A 49 22.35 4.09 10.27
CA VAL A 49 21.27 3.98 9.28
C VAL A 49 19.92 3.73 9.94
N GLN A 50 19.87 2.90 10.99
CA GLN A 50 18.63 2.59 11.69
C GLN A 50 18.10 3.82 12.44
N GLY A 51 18.98 4.56 13.11
CA GLY A 51 18.64 5.83 13.74
C GLY A 51 18.14 6.84 12.71
N ALA A 52 18.83 6.98 11.58
CA ALA A 52 18.43 7.87 10.49
C ALA A 52 17.02 7.55 9.97
N ARG A 53 16.69 6.27 9.78
CA ARG A 53 15.34 5.81 9.40
C ARG A 53 14.30 6.22 10.43
N ASN A 54 14.56 5.97 11.72
CA ASN A 54 13.61 6.29 12.78
C ASN A 54 13.34 7.80 12.85
N VAL A 55 14.38 8.63 12.73
CA VAL A 55 14.24 10.09 12.69
C VAL A 55 13.49 10.55 11.43
N TYR A 56 13.73 9.93 10.29
CA TYR A 56 13.00 10.24 9.06
C TYR A 56 11.49 9.94 9.20
N LEU A 57 11.13 8.80 9.79
CA LEU A 57 9.73 8.48 10.09
C LEU A 57 9.09 9.49 11.06
N GLN A 58 9.80 9.87 12.12
CA GLN A 58 9.35 10.92 13.04
C GLN A 58 9.19 12.29 12.35
N HIS A 59 10.07 12.62 11.41
CA HIS A 59 9.94 13.82 10.61
C HIS A 59 8.66 13.77 9.76
N MET A 60 8.34 12.63 9.14
CA MET A 60 7.07 12.47 8.42
C MET A 60 5.86 12.65 9.33
N ASP A 61 5.90 12.11 10.55
CA ASP A 61 4.79 12.21 11.51
C ASP A 61 4.60 13.63 12.09
N SER A 62 5.67 14.44 12.09
CA SER A 62 5.68 15.82 12.63
C SER A 62 5.63 16.91 11.56
N ALA A 63 5.67 16.53 10.27
CA ALA A 63 5.72 17.47 9.17
C ALA A 63 4.47 18.36 9.15
N GLN A 64 4.66 19.66 9.42
CA GLN A 64 3.58 20.65 9.46
C GLN A 64 2.88 20.86 8.11
N VAL A 65 3.51 20.44 7.01
CA VAL A 65 2.94 20.58 5.67
C VAL A 65 1.87 19.51 5.46
N LYS A 66 0.63 19.87 5.77
CA LYS A 66 -0.56 19.08 5.40
C LYS A 66 -0.69 19.02 3.88
N ARG A 67 -0.11 17.99 3.26
CA ARG A 67 -0.28 17.71 1.82
C ARG A 67 -1.67 17.14 1.49
N TYR A 68 -2.43 16.73 2.50
CA TYR A 68 -3.74 16.09 2.36
C TYR A 68 -4.76 16.63 3.38
N TYR A 69 -6.01 16.21 3.22
CA TYR A 69 -7.12 16.57 4.11
C TYR A 69 -6.90 16.10 5.55
N PHE A 70 -6.16 15.01 5.76
CA PHE A 70 -5.92 14.40 7.07
C PHE A 70 -4.47 13.94 7.20
N ASP A 71 -3.96 13.96 8.42
CA ASP A 71 -2.63 13.47 8.81
C ASP A 71 -2.72 12.31 9.83
N ILE A 72 -1.61 11.64 10.14
CA ILE A 72 -1.55 10.58 11.15
C ILE A 72 -2.08 11.06 12.51
N ASN A 73 -1.79 12.31 12.86
CA ASN A 73 -2.26 12.95 14.08
C ASN A 73 -3.80 13.16 14.11
N ASP A 74 -4.46 13.17 12.94
CA ASP A 74 -5.92 13.24 12.83
C ASP A 74 -6.58 11.87 13.05
N VAL A 75 -5.85 10.75 12.96
CA VAL A 75 -6.40 9.38 13.00
C VAL A 75 -7.23 9.12 14.26
N PRO A 76 -6.76 9.42 15.50
CA PRO A 76 -7.57 9.19 16.70
C PRO A 76 -8.91 9.91 16.68
N ARG A 77 -8.92 11.16 16.21
CA ARG A 77 -10.14 11.97 16.06
C ARG A 77 -11.06 11.40 14.98
N LEU A 78 -10.51 10.99 13.84
CA LEU A 78 -11.27 10.36 12.76
C LEU A 78 -11.91 9.04 13.20
N MET A 79 -11.19 8.24 13.99
CA MET A 79 -11.73 7.01 14.57
C MET A 79 -12.91 7.30 15.49
N GLN A 80 -12.76 8.28 16.39
CA GLN A 80 -13.84 8.70 17.29
C GLN A 80 -15.07 9.18 16.51
N GLU A 81 -14.87 10.07 15.53
CA GLU A 81 -15.96 10.58 14.68
C GLU A 81 -16.63 9.46 13.89
N ALA A 82 -15.86 8.59 13.25
CA ALA A 82 -16.39 7.49 12.46
C ALA A 82 -17.24 6.54 13.30
N ARG A 83 -16.78 6.19 14.51
CA ARG A 83 -17.52 5.37 15.46
C ARG A 83 -18.80 6.04 15.93
N SER A 84 -18.72 7.32 16.30
CA SER A 84 -19.87 8.06 16.83
C SER A 84 -20.99 8.20 15.79
N ARG A 85 -20.64 8.36 14.51
CA ARG A 85 -21.61 8.63 13.43
C ARG A 85 -22.05 7.41 12.65
N TYR A 86 -21.17 6.43 12.48
CA TYR A 86 -21.37 5.35 11.51
C TYR A 86 -21.26 3.93 12.09
N ALA A 87 -21.02 3.75 13.39
CA ALA A 87 -20.83 2.40 13.96
C ALA A 87 -22.01 1.43 13.68
N TRP A 88 -23.22 1.96 13.49
CA TRP A 88 -24.43 1.19 13.25
C TRP A 88 -24.96 1.32 11.81
N ASP A 89 -24.23 2.01 10.94
CA ASP A 89 -24.60 2.15 9.53
C ASP A 89 -24.40 0.80 8.81
N ALA A 90 -25.37 0.38 8.01
CA ALA A 90 -25.32 -0.90 7.32
C ALA A 90 -24.12 -1.01 6.36
N GLU A 91 -23.71 0.09 5.72
CA GLU A 91 -22.52 0.13 4.85
C GLU A 91 -21.25 -0.03 5.68
N ALA A 92 -21.18 0.57 6.87
CA ALA A 92 -20.04 0.44 7.77
C ALA A 92 -19.87 -1.00 8.28
N LEU A 93 -20.97 -1.65 8.65
CA LEU A 93 -20.97 -3.06 9.05
C LEU A 93 -20.55 -3.98 7.90
N GLN A 94 -20.98 -3.67 6.67
CA GLN A 94 -20.55 -4.40 5.48
C GLN A 94 -19.05 -4.22 5.21
N ASP A 95 -18.50 -3.03 5.44
CA ASP A 95 -17.07 -2.76 5.28
C ASP A 95 -16.21 -3.53 6.27
N ILE A 96 -16.68 -3.65 7.52
CA ILE A 96 -16.03 -4.48 8.55
C ILE A 96 -16.06 -5.95 8.12
N ALA A 97 -17.22 -6.47 7.72
CA ALA A 97 -17.36 -7.86 7.30
C ALA A 97 -16.49 -8.19 6.07
N GLU A 98 -16.39 -7.27 5.11
CA GLU A 98 -15.55 -7.46 3.94
C GLU A 98 -14.06 -7.40 4.30
N ALA A 99 -13.67 -6.50 5.22
CA ALA A 99 -12.30 -6.45 5.74
C ALA A 99 -11.92 -7.72 6.49
N ASP A 100 -12.84 -8.31 7.26
CA ASP A 100 -12.60 -9.59 7.94
C ASP A 100 -12.32 -10.71 6.92
N ARG A 101 -13.06 -10.78 5.82
CA ARG A 101 -12.80 -11.74 4.73
C ARG A 101 -11.42 -11.52 4.10
N ILE A 102 -11.05 -10.26 3.85
CA ILE A 102 -9.74 -9.90 3.31
C ILE A 102 -8.62 -10.38 4.26
N THR A 103 -8.79 -10.22 5.58
CA THR A 103 -7.80 -10.70 6.57
C THR A 103 -7.64 -12.22 6.57
N GLN A 104 -8.62 -12.96 6.05
CA GLN A 104 -8.61 -14.41 5.88
C GLN A 104 -8.12 -14.84 4.49
N GLY A 105 -7.65 -13.91 3.65
CA GLY A 105 -7.17 -14.17 2.30
C GLY A 105 -8.26 -14.28 1.24
N ASP A 106 -9.51 -13.95 1.55
CA ASP A 106 -10.62 -13.92 0.59
C ASP A 106 -10.79 -12.51 0.02
N LEU A 107 -10.16 -12.26 -1.12
CA LEU A 107 -10.06 -10.93 -1.72
C LEU A 107 -11.15 -10.67 -2.76
N PRO A 108 -11.95 -9.59 -2.61
CA PRO A 108 -12.87 -9.17 -3.65
C PRO A 108 -12.11 -8.59 -4.84
N ILE A 109 -12.43 -9.07 -6.04
CA ILE A 109 -11.89 -8.53 -7.29
C ILE A 109 -13.05 -8.01 -8.17
N PHE A 110 -12.83 -7.91 -9.47
CA PHE A 110 -13.77 -7.36 -10.44
C PHE A 110 -15.00 -8.26 -10.67
N LYS A 111 -16.17 -7.65 -10.92
CA LYS A 111 -17.43 -8.34 -11.28
C LYS A 111 -17.84 -9.46 -10.31
N ASP A 112 -17.84 -9.14 -9.01
CA ASP A 112 -18.24 -10.06 -7.92
C ASP A 112 -17.40 -11.35 -7.83
N LYS A 113 -16.29 -11.43 -8.56
CA LYS A 113 -15.33 -12.52 -8.43
C LYS A 113 -14.46 -12.30 -7.19
N ARG A 114 -13.91 -13.39 -6.69
CA ARG A 114 -13.09 -13.39 -5.47
C ARG A 114 -11.92 -14.36 -5.61
N VAL A 115 -10.76 -13.96 -5.14
CA VAL A 115 -9.59 -14.83 -5.09
C VAL A 115 -9.39 -15.27 -3.66
N TYR A 116 -9.28 -16.57 -3.46
CA TYR A 116 -8.90 -17.12 -2.15
C TYR A 116 -7.41 -17.44 -2.14
N LEU A 117 -6.68 -16.82 -1.23
CA LEU A 117 -5.23 -16.94 -1.05
C LEU A 117 -4.95 -17.45 0.37
N PRO A 118 -5.06 -18.77 0.61
CA PRO A 118 -4.86 -19.33 1.95
C PRO A 118 -3.43 -19.11 2.44
N ASP A 119 -3.27 -19.07 3.75
CA ASP A 119 -1.99 -19.01 4.46
C ASP A 119 -1.11 -17.79 4.14
N GLY A 120 -1.72 -16.70 3.65
CA GLY A 120 -0.99 -15.46 3.33
C GLY A 120 -0.03 -15.57 2.15
N LYS A 121 -0.10 -16.66 1.36
CA LYS A 121 0.71 -16.83 0.16
C LYS A 121 0.03 -16.18 -1.03
N TYR A 122 0.41 -14.95 -1.34
CA TYR A 122 -0.16 -14.25 -2.46
C TYR A 122 0.44 -14.73 -3.78
N ASN A 123 -0.41 -14.91 -4.79
CA ASN A 123 0.03 -15.16 -6.16
C ASN A 123 -0.42 -14.02 -7.05
N TRP A 124 0.29 -12.89 -6.92
CA TRP A 124 0.04 -11.63 -7.63
C TRP A 124 0.03 -11.76 -9.15
N ASN A 125 0.72 -12.78 -9.67
CA ASN A 125 0.98 -12.99 -11.08
C ASN A 125 0.29 -14.26 -11.63
N SER A 126 -0.77 -14.71 -10.96
CA SER A 126 -1.60 -15.83 -11.42
C SER A 126 -2.53 -15.40 -12.56
N TRP A 127 -2.76 -16.31 -13.51
CA TRP A 127 -3.80 -16.14 -14.53
C TRP A 127 -5.13 -16.49 -13.88
N LEU A 128 -5.80 -15.47 -13.36
CA LEU A 128 -7.10 -15.62 -12.72
C LEU A 128 -8.19 -15.60 -13.79
N TYR A 129 -9.04 -16.63 -13.81
CA TYR A 129 -10.19 -16.74 -14.72
C TYR A 129 -9.84 -16.51 -16.21
N ASP A 130 -8.69 -17.06 -16.63
CA ASP A 130 -8.18 -16.97 -18.00
C ASP A 130 -8.07 -15.53 -18.56
N SER A 131 -7.96 -14.53 -17.67
CA SER A 131 -7.85 -13.13 -18.07
C SER A 131 -6.89 -12.34 -17.18
N SER A 132 -5.93 -11.68 -17.83
CA SER A 132 -5.00 -10.76 -17.17
C SER A 132 -5.70 -9.58 -16.50
N GLN A 133 -6.94 -9.24 -16.88
CA GLN A 133 -7.69 -8.15 -16.23
C GLN A 133 -7.93 -8.41 -14.75
N TYR A 134 -8.20 -9.66 -14.35
CA TYR A 134 -8.39 -10.00 -12.93
C TYR A 134 -7.09 -9.88 -12.13
N GLN A 135 -5.96 -10.22 -12.74
CA GLN A 135 -4.64 -9.98 -12.15
C GLN A 135 -4.40 -8.48 -11.93
N LEU A 136 -4.71 -7.63 -12.93
CA LEU A 136 -4.57 -6.17 -12.78
C LEU A 136 -5.47 -5.62 -11.66
N HIS A 137 -6.67 -6.15 -11.49
CA HIS A 137 -7.55 -5.74 -10.39
C HIS A 137 -7.02 -6.16 -9.02
N LEU A 138 -6.35 -7.30 -8.94
CA LEU A 138 -5.67 -7.76 -7.73
C LEU A 138 -4.54 -6.77 -7.35
N THR A 139 -3.67 -6.42 -8.30
CA THR A 139 -2.49 -5.56 -8.04
C THR A 139 -2.79 -4.05 -7.97
N ARG A 140 -4.05 -3.65 -8.21
CA ARG A 140 -4.52 -2.26 -8.01
C ARG A 140 -4.98 -1.97 -6.60
N PHE A 141 -5.09 -2.99 -5.73
CA PHE A 141 -5.37 -2.84 -4.31
C PHE A 141 -6.66 -2.07 -3.97
N THR A 142 -7.66 -2.08 -4.85
CA THR A 142 -8.91 -1.32 -4.62
C THR A 142 -9.67 -1.72 -3.36
N TYR A 143 -9.41 -2.94 -2.86
CA TYR A 143 -10.00 -3.51 -1.66
C TYR A 143 -9.30 -3.09 -0.36
N VAL A 144 -8.07 -2.55 -0.40
CA VAL A 144 -7.34 -2.15 0.83
C VAL A 144 -8.05 -1.02 1.59
N LYS A 145 -8.86 -0.21 0.90
CA LYS A 145 -9.70 0.82 1.54
C LYS A 145 -10.66 0.23 2.59
N ARG A 146 -11.09 -1.03 2.42
CA ARG A 146 -11.98 -1.71 3.38
C ARG A 146 -11.22 -1.99 4.68
N LEU A 147 -9.95 -2.41 4.59
CA LEU A 147 -9.09 -2.61 5.77
C LEU A 147 -8.95 -1.33 6.58
N SER A 148 -8.66 -0.21 5.92
CA SER A 148 -8.47 1.07 6.61
C SER A 148 -9.76 1.61 7.24
N ARG A 149 -10.91 1.42 6.57
CA ARG A 149 -12.22 1.77 7.12
C ARG A 149 -12.56 0.91 8.34
N ALA A 150 -12.36 -0.41 8.23
CA ALA A 150 -12.58 -1.32 9.34
C ALA A 150 -11.66 -1.01 10.52
N TYR A 151 -10.37 -0.71 10.28
CA TYR A 151 -9.45 -0.22 11.29
C TYR A 151 -9.96 1.05 11.97
N THR A 152 -10.44 2.02 11.19
CA THR A 152 -10.95 3.29 11.74
C THR A 152 -12.19 3.06 12.61
N LEU A 153 -13.10 2.19 12.16
CA LEU A 153 -14.35 1.88 12.87
C LEU A 153 -14.12 1.04 14.12
N THR A 154 -13.20 0.09 14.11
CA THR A 154 -13.05 -0.92 15.18
C THR A 154 -11.83 -0.68 16.07
N GLY A 155 -10.74 -0.15 15.51
CA GLY A 155 -9.42 -0.08 16.14
C GLY A 155 -8.71 -1.42 16.25
N ASP A 156 -9.18 -2.45 15.52
CA ASP A 156 -8.57 -3.77 15.53
C ASP A 156 -7.31 -3.79 14.64
N GLU A 157 -6.15 -3.96 15.27
CA GLU A 157 -4.83 -3.97 14.63
C GLU A 157 -4.68 -5.05 13.55
N LYS A 158 -5.53 -6.09 13.52
CA LYS A 158 -5.46 -7.12 12.48
C LYS A 158 -5.60 -6.54 11.07
N TYR A 159 -6.36 -5.45 10.90
CA TYR A 159 -6.55 -4.82 9.60
C TYR A 159 -5.30 -4.08 9.13
N ALA A 160 -4.62 -3.38 10.04
CA ALA A 160 -3.35 -2.72 9.76
C ALA A 160 -2.24 -3.75 9.49
N ALA A 161 -2.18 -4.82 10.30
CA ALA A 161 -1.26 -5.93 10.09
C ALA A 161 -1.46 -6.63 8.74
N CYS A 162 -2.71 -6.89 8.35
CA CYS A 162 -3.05 -7.46 7.05
C CYS A 162 -2.58 -6.56 5.90
N PHE A 163 -2.83 -5.25 6.00
CA PHE A 163 -2.36 -4.29 4.99
C PHE A 163 -0.84 -4.30 4.87
N ASN A 164 -0.11 -4.22 5.99
CA ASN A 164 1.35 -4.19 6.00
C ASN A 164 1.94 -5.46 5.39
N HIS A 165 1.46 -6.63 5.82
CA HIS A 165 1.89 -7.91 5.27
C HIS A 165 1.64 -8.00 3.77
N MET A 166 0.48 -7.54 3.31
CA MET A 166 0.14 -7.55 1.88
C MET A 166 1.04 -6.64 1.05
N MET A 167 1.35 -5.44 1.54
CA MET A 167 2.25 -4.51 0.85
C MET A 167 3.68 -5.04 0.81
N GLU A 168 4.16 -5.59 1.92
CA GLU A 168 5.48 -6.18 2.02
C GLU A 168 5.65 -7.35 1.04
N ASP A 169 4.73 -8.32 1.07
CA ASP A 169 4.78 -9.47 0.18
C ASP A 169 4.71 -9.06 -1.30
N PHE A 170 3.84 -8.10 -1.63
CA PHE A 170 3.76 -7.57 -2.99
C PHE A 170 5.07 -6.92 -3.46
N ILE A 171 5.67 -6.07 -2.63
CA ILE A 171 6.93 -5.38 -2.96
C ILE A 171 8.05 -6.40 -3.18
N LEU A 172 8.11 -7.45 -2.35
CA LEU A 172 9.13 -8.50 -2.45
C LEU A 172 8.93 -9.42 -3.66
N ASP A 173 7.69 -9.79 -4.01
CA ASP A 173 7.42 -10.70 -5.15
C ASP A 173 7.35 -9.99 -6.51
N ASN A 174 7.25 -8.66 -6.53
CA ASN A 174 7.12 -7.88 -7.76
C ASN A 174 8.23 -6.82 -7.89
N PRO A 175 9.52 -7.19 -7.97
CA PRO A 175 10.59 -6.22 -8.13
C PRO A 175 10.49 -5.46 -9.47
N VAL A 176 11.01 -4.23 -9.50
CA VAL A 176 10.92 -3.31 -10.64
C VAL A 176 11.75 -3.83 -11.82
N PRO A 177 11.22 -3.92 -13.04
CA PRO A 177 12.00 -4.31 -14.22
C PRO A 177 13.12 -3.32 -14.57
N VAL A 178 14.26 -3.82 -15.05
CA VAL A 178 15.37 -3.00 -15.57
C VAL A 178 15.00 -2.40 -16.93
N ASP A 179 15.23 -1.10 -17.14
CA ASP A 179 15.21 -0.39 -18.43
C ASP A 179 14.03 -0.69 -19.38
N GLY A 180 12.85 -0.93 -18.80
CA GLY A 180 11.64 -1.25 -19.57
C GLY A 180 11.59 -2.69 -20.07
N THR A 181 12.38 -3.59 -19.49
CA THR A 181 12.22 -5.04 -19.65
C THR A 181 10.77 -5.40 -19.33
N PHE A 182 10.17 -6.27 -20.13
CA PHE A 182 8.74 -6.62 -20.10
C PHE A 182 7.77 -5.52 -20.56
N ARG A 183 8.24 -4.41 -21.16
CA ARG A 183 7.37 -3.47 -21.91
C ARG A 183 6.71 -4.21 -23.07
N GLY A 184 5.44 -4.54 -22.93
CA GLY A 184 4.66 -5.31 -23.90
C GLY A 184 4.12 -6.63 -23.34
N GLU A 185 4.55 -7.03 -22.14
CA GLU A 185 3.98 -8.15 -21.41
C GLU A 185 2.97 -7.66 -20.36
N HIS A 186 2.07 -8.56 -19.94
CA HIS A 186 1.24 -8.32 -18.77
C HIS A 186 2.12 -8.36 -17.51
N CYS A 187 2.47 -7.17 -17.03
CA CYS A 187 3.34 -6.96 -15.89
C CYS A 187 2.64 -6.08 -14.85
N THR A 188 2.87 -6.37 -13.58
CA THR A 188 2.40 -5.58 -12.44
C THR A 188 2.86 -4.11 -12.48
N TRP A 189 3.95 -3.84 -13.20
CA TRP A 189 4.54 -2.51 -13.39
C TRP A 189 3.99 -1.77 -14.62
N ASP A 190 2.87 -2.21 -15.20
CA ASP A 190 2.24 -1.42 -16.25
C ASP A 190 1.85 -0.03 -15.70
N PRO A 191 2.02 1.05 -16.49
CA PRO A 191 1.83 2.41 -15.98
C PRO A 191 0.45 2.68 -15.39
N LEU A 192 -0.60 2.00 -15.88
CA LEU A 192 -1.95 2.19 -15.38
C LEU A 192 -2.09 1.58 -13.98
N SER A 193 -1.64 0.35 -13.78
CA SER A 193 -1.73 -0.30 -12.46
C SER A 193 -0.83 0.38 -11.43
N VAL A 194 0.37 0.83 -11.82
CA VAL A 194 1.24 1.65 -10.95
C VAL A 194 0.53 2.94 -10.55
N GLY A 195 -0.07 3.67 -11.50
CA GLY A 195 -0.82 4.89 -11.21
C GLY A 195 -1.98 4.66 -10.22
N TYR A 196 -2.73 3.58 -10.40
CA TYR A 196 -3.81 3.19 -9.49
C TYR A 196 -3.30 2.78 -8.10
N ALA A 197 -2.24 1.97 -8.03
CA ALA A 197 -1.65 1.54 -6.76
C ALA A 197 -1.10 2.75 -5.99
N CYS A 198 -0.38 3.65 -6.64
CA CYS A 198 0.06 4.91 -6.03
C CYS A 198 -1.11 5.74 -5.49
N SER A 199 -2.27 5.76 -6.16
CA SER A 199 -3.45 6.45 -5.64
C SER A 199 -4.12 5.72 -4.46
N CYS A 200 -4.20 4.40 -4.49
CA CYS A 200 -4.87 3.59 -3.48
C CYS A 200 -4.06 3.51 -2.18
N CYS A 201 -2.75 3.27 -2.29
CA CYS A 201 -1.83 3.22 -1.14
C CYS A 201 -1.58 4.60 -0.52
N ARG A 202 -1.88 5.69 -1.24
CA ARG A 202 -1.78 7.06 -0.74
C ARG A 202 -3.00 7.53 0.05
N LYS A 203 -4.16 6.87 -0.10
CA LYS A 203 -5.43 7.24 0.56
C LYS A 203 -6.09 6.15 1.42
N PRO A 204 -5.36 5.27 2.15
CA PRO A 204 -6.02 4.28 2.99
C PRO A 204 -6.93 4.95 4.04
N LEU A 205 -6.46 6.04 4.65
CA LEU A 205 -7.12 6.68 5.80
C LEU A 205 -8.11 7.80 5.45
N SER A 206 -8.46 8.02 4.18
CA SER A 206 -9.50 9.00 3.84
C SER A 206 -10.86 8.31 3.86
N PRO A 207 -11.78 8.68 4.78
CA PRO A 207 -13.19 8.44 4.55
C PRO A 207 -13.53 9.05 3.19
N SER A 208 -14.32 8.33 2.40
CA SER A 208 -14.66 8.63 1.02
C SER A 208 -14.88 10.13 0.76
N THR A 209 -14.19 10.64 -0.26
CA THR A 209 -14.47 11.94 -0.91
C THR A 209 -15.93 12.07 -1.42
N ASP A 210 -16.71 10.98 -1.44
CA ASP A 210 -18.12 10.98 -1.89
C ASP A 210 -19.13 11.42 -0.82
N ARG A 211 -18.71 11.53 0.45
CA ARG A 211 -19.48 12.29 1.44
C ARG A 211 -18.56 13.40 1.94
N GLN A 212 -18.82 14.62 1.50
CA GLN A 212 -18.18 15.82 2.05
C GLN A 212 -18.33 15.80 3.58
N LEU A 213 -17.30 15.33 4.28
CA LEU A 213 -17.11 15.61 5.70
C LEU A 213 -16.79 17.10 5.80
N SER A 214 -17.83 17.93 5.72
CA SER A 214 -17.78 19.30 6.21
C SER A 214 -17.68 19.19 7.73
N LEU A 215 -16.45 19.27 8.23
CA LEU A 215 -16.22 19.59 9.63
C LEU A 215 -16.72 21.03 9.85
N PRO A 216 -17.60 21.30 10.83
CA PRO A 216 -17.91 22.67 11.19
C PRO A 216 -16.63 23.38 11.61
N LYS A 217 -16.45 24.61 11.10
CA LYS A 217 -15.37 25.52 11.48
C LYS A 217 -15.44 25.90 12.95
#